data_AF-A0A377YTR1-F1
#
_entry.id   AF-A0A377YTR1-F1
#
_cell.length_a   1.000
_cell.length_b   1.000
_cell.length_c   1.000
_cell.angle_alpha   90.00
_cell.angle_beta   90.00
_cell.angle_gamma   90.00
#
_symmetry.space_group_name_H-M   'P 1'
#
loop_
_entity.id
_entity.type
_entity.pdbx_description
1 polymer ?
#
loop_
_entity_poly.entity_id
_entity_poly.type
_entity_poly.pdbx_seq_one_letter_code
_entity_poly.pdbx_strand_id
1 'polypeptide(L)'
;MGEPWFKLKATAEKSGVVVFSSNYSLYHSMSERVMRSLEALSPRVEQYSIDEMFLDVAGIDRCVAFEDFGRQLREYVHRIRP
;
A
#
# COMPACT_ATOMS: atom_id res chain seq x y z
N MET A 1 0.33 0.45 17.98
CA MET A 1 -0.82 1.33 18.29
C MET A 1 -0.32 2.76 18.46
N GLY A 2 -1.08 3.76 17.99
CA GLY A 2 -0.69 5.17 18.06
C GLY A 2 -0.84 5.79 19.46
N GLU A 3 -0.18 6.92 19.68
CA GLU A 3 -0.29 7.72 20.90
C GLU A 3 -1.36 8.82 20.73
N PRO A 4 -2.19 9.13 21.74
CA PRO A 4 -3.14 10.23 21.68
C PRO A 4 -2.48 11.59 21.36
N TRP A 5 -3.08 12.34 20.44
CA TRP A 5 -2.55 13.62 19.93
C TRP A 5 -2.14 14.61 21.04
N PHE A 6 -2.94 14.75 22.09
CA PHE A 6 -2.66 15.73 23.15
C PHE A 6 -1.34 15.46 23.90
N LYS A 7 -0.85 14.22 23.91
CA LYS A 7 0.41 13.86 24.56
C LYS A 7 1.64 14.17 23.71
N LEU A 8 1.49 14.14 22.38
CA LEU A 8 2.58 14.35 21.43
C LEU A 8 2.59 15.76 20.80
N LYS A 9 1.50 16.52 20.91
CA LYS A 9 1.33 17.85 20.30
C LYS A 9 2.53 18.78 20.52
N ALA A 10 2.98 18.94 21.76
CA ALA A 10 4.06 19.87 22.08
C ALA A 10 5.40 19.50 21.42
N THR A 11 5.69 18.19 21.32
CA THR A 11 6.90 17.69 20.65
C THR A 11 6.75 17.77 19.13
N ALA A 12 5.56 17.43 18.61
CA ALA A 12 5.24 17.47 17.19
C ALA A 12 5.37 18.90 16.62
N GLU A 13 4.85 19.90 17.33
CA GLU A 13 4.96 21.33 16.95
C GLU A 13 6.42 21.81 16.92
N LYS A 14 7.24 21.41 17.91
CA LYS A 14 8.67 21.76 17.94
C LYS A 14 9.47 21.14 16.79
N SER A 15 9.07 19.94 16.36
CA SER A 15 9.71 19.22 15.26
C SER A 15 9.15 19.58 13.88
N GLY A 16 8.22 20.54 13.79
CA GLY A 16 7.62 20.96 12.52
C GLY A 16 6.72 19.91 11.87
N VAL A 17 6.09 19.04 12.66
CA VAL A 17 5.15 18.02 12.15
C VAL A 17 3.91 18.68 11.58
N VAL A 18 3.52 18.26 10.37
CA VAL A 18 2.28 18.70 9.72
C VAL A 18 1.17 17.70 10.01
N VAL A 19 0.00 18.20 10.41
CA VAL A 19 -1.15 17.39 10.80
C VAL A 19 -2.24 17.50 9.73
N PHE A 20 -2.77 16.36 9.30
CA PHE A 20 -3.88 16.27 8.37
C PHE A 20 -5.03 15.49 9.00
N SER A 21 -6.26 15.87 8.64
CA SER A 21 -7.44 15.06 8.97
C SER A 21 -7.45 13.77 8.15
N SER A 22 -7.94 12.68 8.73
CA SER A 22 -8.11 11.41 8.04
C SER A 22 -9.09 11.57 6.86
N ASN A 23 -8.66 11.26 5.64
CA ASN A 23 -9.51 11.21 4.45
C ASN A 23 -9.79 9.76 4.03
N TYR A 24 -10.75 9.13 4.69
CA TYR A 24 -11.07 7.72 4.48
C TYR A 24 -11.49 7.39 3.05
N SER A 25 -12.27 8.25 2.39
CA SER A 25 -12.71 8.02 1.01
C SER A 25 -11.54 8.04 0.03
N LEU A 26 -10.58 8.94 0.22
CA LEU A 26 -9.37 8.97 -0.58
C LEU A 26 -8.55 7.70 -0.38
N TYR A 27 -8.30 7.30 0.87
CA TYR A 27 -7.50 6.10 1.16
C TYR A 27 -8.17 4.82 0.66
N HIS A 28 -9.49 4.71 0.78
CA HIS A 28 -10.24 3.58 0.22
C HIS A 28 -10.14 3.54 -1.30
N SER A 29 -10.31 4.68 -1.98
CA SER A 29 -10.13 4.77 -3.43
C SER A 29 -8.71 4.40 -3.86
N MET A 30 -7.68 4.80 -3.11
CA MET A 30 -6.29 4.39 -3.38
C MET A 30 -6.10 2.88 -3.22
N SER A 31 -6.61 2.30 -2.14
CA SER A 31 -6.58 0.84 -1.90
C SER A 31 -7.18 0.05 -3.05
N GLU A 32 -8.38 0.43 -3.51
CA GLU A 32 -9.05 -0.21 -4.64
C GLU A 32 -8.19 -0.19 -5.91
N ARG A 33 -7.47 0.91 -6.15
CA ARG A 33 -6.62 1.05 -7.34
C ARG A 33 -5.37 0.19 -7.25
N VAL A 34 -4.78 0.07 -6.06
CA VAL A 34 -3.67 -0.84 -5.80
C VAL A 34 -4.13 -2.28 -6.02
N MET A 35 -5.26 -2.68 -5.44
CA MET A 35 -5.83 -4.02 -5.59
C MET A 35 -6.02 -4.39 -7.07
N ARG A 36 -6.71 -3.55 -7.86
CA ARG A 36 -6.89 -3.77 -9.30
C ARG A 36 -5.58 -3.89 -10.07
N SER A 37 -4.54 -3.20 -9.61
CA SER A 37 -3.23 -3.25 -10.25
C SER A 37 -2.50 -4.57 -9.96
N LEU A 38 -2.68 -5.12 -8.76
CA LEU A 38 -2.13 -6.42 -8.37
C LEU A 38 -2.89 -7.57 -9.06
N GLU A 39 -4.21 -7.48 -9.19
CA GLU A 39 -5.05 -8.46 -9.91
C GLU A 39 -4.69 -8.57 -11.40
N ALA A 40 -4.10 -7.53 -11.99
CA ALA A 40 -3.62 -7.57 -13.36
C ALA A 40 -2.33 -8.39 -13.54
N LEU A 41 -1.59 -8.65 -12.46
CA LEU A 41 -0.26 -9.28 -12.47
C LEU A 41 -0.21 -10.64 -11.75
N SER A 42 -1.21 -10.94 -10.93
CA SER A 42 -1.33 -12.23 -10.24
C SER A 42 -2.71 -12.86 -10.48
N PRO A 43 -2.79 -14.19 -10.69
CA PRO A 43 -4.06 -14.88 -10.87
C PRO A 43 -4.99 -14.80 -9.66
N ARG A 44 -4.42 -14.69 -8.45
CA ARG A 44 -5.20 -14.61 -7.20
C ARG A 44 -4.56 -13.60 -6.26
N VAL A 45 -5.40 -12.68 -5.80
CA VAL A 45 -5.06 -11.67 -4.81
C VAL A 45 -6.09 -11.74 -3.69
N GLU A 46 -5.65 -11.78 -2.45
CA GLU A 46 -6.50 -11.75 -1.26
C GLU A 46 -6.22 -10.46 -0.49
N GLN A 47 -7.26 -9.64 -0.28
CA GLN A 47 -7.16 -8.42 0.50
C GLN A 47 -7.23 -8.75 2.00
N TYR A 48 -6.14 -8.48 2.72
CA TYR A 48 -6.09 -8.67 4.17
C TYR A 48 -6.51 -7.39 4.92
N SER A 49 -6.08 -6.23 4.42
CA SER A 49 -6.41 -4.91 4.96
C SER A 49 -6.43 -3.84 3.86
N ILE A 50 -6.50 -2.56 4.23
CA ILE A 50 -6.56 -1.44 3.27
C ILE A 50 -5.24 -1.23 2.52
N ASP A 51 -4.12 -1.65 3.08
CA ASP A 51 -2.77 -1.49 2.53
C ASP A 51 -1.97 -2.78 2.48
N GLU A 52 -2.59 -3.93 2.79
CA GLU A 52 -1.96 -5.25 2.77
C GLU A 52 -2.77 -6.25 1.95
N MET A 53 -2.10 -6.92 1.00
CA MET A 53 -2.68 -7.95 0.14
C MET A 53 -1.72 -9.13 -0.01
N PHE A 54 -2.27 -10.34 -0.08
CA PHE A 54 -1.53 -11.56 -0.37
C PHE A 54 -1.72 -11.96 -1.84
N LEU A 55 -0.64 -12.37 -2.49
CA LEU A 55 -0.65 -12.81 -3.88
C LEU A 55 -0.30 -14.30 -3.94
N ASP A 56 -1.05 -15.06 -4.73
CA ASP A 56 -0.64 -16.40 -5.13
C ASP A 56 0.46 -16.30 -6.19
N VAL A 57 1.65 -16.76 -5.84
CA VAL A 57 2.83 -16.71 -6.73
C VAL A 57 3.23 -18.10 -7.24
N ALA A 58 2.37 -19.11 -7.04
CA ALA A 58 2.67 -20.46 -7.48
C ALA A 58 2.92 -20.52 -8.99
N GLY A 59 4.09 -21.03 -9.39
CA GLY A 59 4.47 -21.20 -10.79
C GLY A 59 5.01 -19.96 -11.49
N ILE A 60 5.04 -18.79 -10.83
CA ILE A 60 5.65 -17.56 -11.38
C ILE A 60 7.17 -17.76 -11.60
N ASP A 61 7.84 -18.49 -10.70
CA ASP A 61 9.25 -18.85 -10.76
C ASP A 61 9.66 -19.60 -12.03
N ARG A 62 8.69 -20.20 -12.74
CA ARG A 62 8.92 -20.86 -14.04
C ARG A 62 9.10 -19.87 -15.19
N CYS A 63 8.64 -18.63 -15.02
CA CYS A 63 8.65 -17.58 -16.03
C CYS A 63 9.60 -16.43 -15.68
N VAL A 64 9.70 -16.08 -14.40
CA VAL A 64 10.48 -14.94 -13.91
C VAL A 64 10.94 -15.18 -12.47
N ALA A 65 12.13 -14.71 -12.10
CA ALA A 65 12.58 -14.80 -10.72
C ALA A 65 11.66 -13.99 -9.79
N PHE A 66 11.41 -14.48 -8.57
CA PHE A 66 10.52 -13.79 -7.63
C PHE A 66 10.97 -12.36 -7.30
N GLU A 67 12.28 -12.11 -7.27
CA GLU A 67 12.80 -10.75 -7.05
C GLU A 67 12.39 -9.80 -8.18
N ASP A 68 12.53 -10.24 -9.44
CA ASP A 68 12.16 -9.44 -10.61
C ASP A 68 10.64 -9.22 -10.67
N PHE A 69 9.85 -10.25 -10.35
CA PHE A 69 8.40 -10.12 -10.22
C PHE A 69 8.01 -9.10 -9.13
N GLY A 70 8.66 -9.15 -7.97
CA GLY A 70 8.44 -8.17 -6.89
C GLY A 70 8.80 -6.74 -7.30
N ARG A 71 9.90 -6.55 -8.05
CA ARG A 71 10.27 -5.24 -8.61
C ARG A 71 9.23 -4.74 -9.62
N GLN A 72 8.74 -5.62 -10.49
CA GLN A 72 7.69 -5.30 -11.45
C GLN A 72 6.39 -4.88 -10.76
N LEU A 73 5.94 -5.62 -9.74
CA LEU A 73 4.77 -5.26 -8.93
C LEU A 73 4.93 -3.85 -8.34
N ARG A 74 6.09 -3.56 -7.74
CA ARG A 74 6.38 -2.26 -7.14
C ARG A 74 6.31 -1.13 -8.16
N GLU A 75 6.94 -1.31 -9.32
CA GLU A 75 6.91 -0.32 -10.41
C GLU A 75 5.49 -0.09 -10.94
N TYR A 76 4.71 -1.17 -11.06
CA TYR A 76 3.34 -1.08 -11.54
C TYR A 76 2.44 -0.31 -10.57
N VAL A 77 2.56 -0.57 -9.27
CA VAL A 77 1.86 0.20 -8.22
C VAL A 77 2.28 1.67 -8.21
N HIS A 78 3.57 1.98 -8.36
CA HIS A 78 4.04 3.37 -8.40
C HIS A 78 3.54 4.18 -9.61
N ARG A 79 3.11 3.52 -10.69
CA ARG A 79 2.52 4.19 -11.85
C ARG A 79 1.08 4.65 -11.61
N ILE A 80 0.43 4.20 -10.53
CA ILE A 80 -0.90 4.66 -10.14
C ILE A 80 -0.78 6.12 -9.69
N ARG A 81 -1.11 7.07 -10.57
CA ARG A 81 -1.18 8.50 -10.20
C ARG A 81 -2.33 8.72 -9.20
N PRO A 82 -2.22 9.58 -8.18
CA PRO A 82 -3.38 9.97 -7.38
C PRO A 82 -4.51 10.56 -8.24
#